data_AF-A0A3D4EYW2-F1
#
_entry.id   AF-A0A3D4EYW2-F1
#
_cell.length_a   1.000
_cell.length_b   1.000
_cell.length_c   1.000
_cell.angle_alpha   90.00
_cell.angle_beta   90.00
_cell.angle_gamma   90.00
#
_symmetry.space_group_name_H-M   'P 1'
#
loop_
_entity.id
_entity.type
_entity.pdbx_description
1 polymer ?
#
loop_
_entity_poly.entity_id
_entity_poly.type
_entity_poly.pdbx_seq_one_letter_code
_entity_poly.pdbx_strand_id
1 'polypeptide(L)'
;MKLQTLIPLLGSLVTPSFAALYSADHGDIGIAYEDEGDGPEFFLHYHLGGMAILDGSPVGGGEEGEEFEPSAITTLVPDSTKATMGSVAILNSGTGVPDGSPIWIIPQAEAEGVPFMGIAAEELDGDLFPGGATFQLMSVTSPSGDGDFSVWQQSGINPPDFFFSTNSVSSTVDNNKLEMGAGGHDHFNLGFSEEGIWEIELSVSGLLNGTDLLTDTETFTFQVGSVPEPSSALLGLLGALSLLRRRR
;
A
#
# COMPACT_ATOMS: atom_id res chain seq x y z
N MET A 1 62.75 14.97 4.95
CA MET A 1 61.60 14.10 5.27
C MET A 1 60.32 14.87 4.95
N LYS A 2 59.64 14.52 3.85
CA LYS A 2 58.35 15.12 3.46
C LYS A 2 57.24 14.30 4.12
N LEU A 3 56.37 14.95 4.90
CA LEU A 3 55.23 14.32 5.56
C LEU A 3 54.14 14.06 4.50
N GLN A 4 53.78 12.78 4.30
CA GLN A 4 52.62 12.39 3.50
C GLN A 4 51.35 12.61 4.33
N THR A 5 50.48 13.50 3.87
CA THR A 5 49.13 13.67 4.42
C THR A 5 48.25 12.56 3.83
N LEU A 6 47.88 11.57 4.65
CA LEU A 6 46.82 10.62 4.29
C LEU A 6 45.47 11.35 4.32
N ILE A 7 44.81 11.41 3.18
CA ILE A 7 43.39 11.78 3.09
C ILE A 7 42.59 10.51 3.44
N PRO A 8 41.77 10.50 4.49
CA PRO A 8 40.90 9.37 4.76
C PRO A 8 39.82 9.33 3.68
N LEU A 9 39.77 8.22 2.95
CA LEU A 9 38.67 7.86 2.06
C LEU A 9 37.40 7.78 2.92
N LEU A 10 36.47 8.73 2.76
CA LEU A 10 35.13 8.59 3.32
C LEU A 10 34.46 7.41 2.60
N GLY A 11 34.34 6.28 3.27
CA GLY A 11 33.46 5.20 2.83
C GLY A 11 32.02 5.72 2.82
N SER A 12 31.37 5.62 1.67
CA SER A 12 29.92 5.78 1.55
C SER A 12 29.26 4.84 2.55
N LEU A 13 28.56 5.40 3.54
CA LEU A 13 27.62 4.62 4.34
C LEU A 13 26.41 4.36 3.43
N VAL A 14 26.28 3.12 2.98
CA VAL A 14 25.00 2.60 2.50
C VAL A 14 24.09 2.58 3.72
N THR A 15 23.24 3.59 3.86
CA THR A 15 22.08 3.49 4.74
C THR A 15 21.16 2.43 4.17
N PRO A 16 20.80 1.37 4.92
CA PRO A 16 19.69 0.53 4.49
C PRO A 16 18.46 1.45 4.36
N SER A 17 17.89 1.57 3.16
CA SER A 17 16.57 2.17 3.02
C SER A 17 15.58 1.16 3.58
N PHE A 18 14.99 1.48 4.73
CA PHE A 18 13.75 0.84 5.13
C PHE A 18 12.64 1.44 4.25
N ALA A 19 11.63 0.64 3.90
CA ALA A 19 10.44 1.16 3.26
C ALA A 19 9.84 2.28 4.14
N ALA A 20 9.48 3.39 3.51
CA ALA A 20 8.92 4.54 4.21
C ALA A 20 7.48 4.25 4.63
N LEU A 21 7.05 4.81 5.76
CA LEU A 21 5.74 4.54 6.33
C LEU A 21 4.72 5.57 5.85
N TYR A 22 3.80 5.15 4.97
CA TYR A 22 2.64 5.94 4.57
C TYR A 22 1.54 5.80 5.64
N SER A 23 1.14 6.92 6.23
CA SER A 23 0.41 6.90 7.52
C SER A 23 -0.90 7.67 7.55
N ALA A 24 -1.15 8.58 6.60
CA ALA A 24 -2.39 9.35 6.55
C ALA A 24 -2.55 10.08 5.20
N ASP A 25 -3.77 10.55 4.96
CA ASP A 25 -4.17 11.36 3.78
C ASP A 25 -4.25 10.51 2.49
N HIS A 26 -4.45 11.09 1.32
CA HIS A 26 -4.77 10.41 0.06
C HIS A 26 -3.57 9.69 -0.55
N GLY A 27 -3.78 8.43 -0.96
CA GLY A 27 -2.96 7.77 -1.95
C GLY A 27 -3.70 6.63 -2.64
N ASP A 28 -3.12 6.09 -3.69
CA ASP A 28 -3.69 5.03 -4.51
C ASP A 28 -2.67 3.95 -4.81
N ILE A 29 -3.16 2.71 -4.99
CA ILE A 29 -2.45 1.72 -5.79
C ILE A 29 -2.76 2.06 -7.24
N GLY A 30 -1.79 2.66 -7.92
CA GLY A 30 -1.89 3.17 -9.28
C GLY A 30 -1.38 2.17 -10.32
N ILE A 31 -1.78 2.40 -11.58
CA ILE A 31 -1.20 1.76 -12.76
C ILE A 31 -0.91 2.84 -13.81
N ALA A 32 0.36 2.90 -14.23
CA ALA A 32 0.83 3.83 -15.24
C ALA A 32 1.26 3.09 -16.51
N TYR A 33 1.33 3.83 -17.61
CA TYR A 33 2.00 3.41 -18.83
C TYR A 33 2.91 4.52 -19.32
N GLU A 34 4.20 4.23 -19.42
CA GLU A 34 5.20 5.15 -19.95
C GLU A 34 5.86 4.55 -21.18
N ASP A 35 6.08 5.36 -22.22
CA ASP A 35 6.86 4.96 -23.41
C ASP A 35 7.96 6.01 -23.65
N GLU A 36 8.75 6.26 -22.60
CA GLU A 36 9.85 7.22 -22.64
C GLU A 36 11.20 6.57 -22.28
N GLY A 37 12.24 6.91 -23.03
CA GLY A 37 13.63 6.57 -22.71
C GLY A 37 14.03 5.12 -22.97
N ASP A 38 13.57 4.20 -22.12
CA ASP A 38 14.07 2.81 -22.01
C ASP A 38 13.11 1.76 -22.59
N GLY A 39 11.91 2.18 -23.03
CA GLY A 39 10.91 1.36 -23.70
C GLY A 39 9.53 1.51 -23.07
N PRO A 40 8.52 0.81 -23.59
CA PRO A 40 7.19 0.82 -23.00
C PRO A 40 7.16 0.06 -21.68
N GLU A 41 6.78 0.74 -20.61
CA GLU A 41 6.63 0.21 -19.25
C GLU A 41 5.17 0.34 -18.82
N PHE A 42 4.62 -0.73 -18.24
CA PHE A 42 3.27 -0.78 -17.67
C PHE A 42 3.43 -1.34 -16.27
N PHE A 43 3.22 -0.52 -15.25
CA PHE A 43 3.72 -0.84 -13.91
C PHE A 43 2.78 -0.34 -12.80
N LEU A 44 2.63 -1.19 -11.79
CA LEU A 44 1.97 -0.87 -10.53
C LEU A 44 2.89 0.00 -9.67
N HIS A 45 2.32 1.02 -9.05
CA HIS A 45 3.06 1.89 -8.13
C HIS A 45 2.11 2.39 -7.03
N TYR A 46 2.68 3.08 -6.04
CA TYR A 46 1.92 3.93 -5.13
C TYR A 46 1.88 5.34 -5.70
N HIS A 47 0.68 5.88 -5.93
CA HIS A 47 0.49 7.30 -6.20
C HIS A 47 0.10 7.97 -4.89
N LEU A 48 0.98 8.74 -4.26
CA LEU A 48 0.67 9.42 -3.01
C LEU A 48 0.37 10.89 -3.26
N GLY A 49 -0.84 11.34 -2.88
CA GLY A 49 -1.25 12.74 -3.01
C GLY A 49 -0.34 13.67 -2.20
N GLY A 50 -0.26 14.95 -2.54
CA GLY A 50 0.79 15.79 -1.96
C GLY A 50 0.69 16.08 -0.46
N MET A 51 -0.46 15.77 0.14
CA MET A 51 -0.70 15.83 1.59
C MET A 51 -0.52 14.47 2.28
N ALA A 52 -0.29 13.39 1.54
CA ALA A 52 0.07 12.06 2.06
C ALA A 52 1.20 12.17 3.06
N ILE A 53 1.04 11.54 4.23
CA ILE A 53 2.04 11.59 5.29
C ILE A 53 2.95 10.38 5.18
N LEU A 54 4.17 10.63 4.69
CA LEU A 54 5.24 9.66 4.57
C LEU A 54 6.32 9.94 5.63
N ASP A 55 6.61 8.96 6.49
CA ASP A 55 7.55 9.11 7.62
C ASP A 55 7.28 10.34 8.51
N GLY A 56 5.98 10.66 8.68
CA GLY A 56 5.52 11.76 9.53
C GLY A 56 5.61 13.15 8.90
N SER A 57 5.92 13.26 7.61
CA SER A 57 5.89 14.53 6.86
C SER A 57 5.04 14.40 5.59
N PRO A 58 4.37 15.47 5.14
CA PRO A 58 3.74 15.48 3.83
C PRO A 58 4.76 15.16 2.73
N VAL A 59 4.36 14.37 1.74
CA VAL A 59 5.17 13.99 0.57
C VAL A 59 5.67 15.24 -0.19
N GLY A 60 4.78 16.16 -0.55
CA GLY A 60 5.11 17.29 -1.44
C GLY A 60 4.42 17.15 -2.80
N GLY A 61 4.93 17.74 -3.87
CA GLY A 61 4.34 17.56 -5.22
C GLY A 61 3.04 18.34 -5.52
N GLY A 62 2.28 18.80 -4.52
CA GLY A 62 1.07 19.60 -4.75
C GLY A 62 -0.15 18.72 -5.08
N GLU A 63 -0.99 19.15 -6.03
CA GLU A 63 -2.19 18.38 -6.41
C GLU A 63 -1.85 17.10 -7.18
N GLU A 64 -0.68 17.03 -7.84
CA GLU A 64 -0.24 15.88 -8.62
C GLU A 64 0.38 14.76 -7.76
N GLY A 65 0.80 15.04 -6.51
CA GLY A 65 1.40 14.02 -5.65
C GLY A 65 2.80 13.57 -6.11
N GLU A 66 3.21 12.38 -5.67
CA GLU A 66 4.43 11.69 -6.12
C GLU A 66 4.19 10.17 -6.23
N GLU A 67 4.89 9.54 -7.18
CA GLU A 67 4.84 8.10 -7.42
C GLU A 67 6.00 7.37 -6.73
N PHE A 68 5.73 6.18 -6.20
CA PHE A 68 6.71 5.35 -5.51
C PHE A 68 6.58 3.89 -5.91
N GLU A 69 7.73 3.21 -6.04
CA GLU A 69 7.80 1.76 -6.15
C GLU A 69 7.04 1.07 -4.99
N PRO A 70 6.27 0.00 -5.24
CA PRO A 70 5.54 -0.72 -4.18
C PRO A 70 6.43 -1.16 -3.01
N SER A 71 7.66 -1.58 -3.31
CA SER A 71 8.64 -2.01 -2.31
C SER A 71 9.23 -0.88 -1.45
N ALA A 72 9.07 0.37 -1.87
CA ALA A 72 9.57 1.54 -1.14
C ALA A 72 8.64 2.00 -0.03
N ILE A 73 7.39 1.50 0.02
CA ILE A 73 6.34 1.99 0.92
C ILE A 73 5.78 0.84 1.76
N THR A 74 5.51 1.12 3.03
CA THR A 74 4.64 0.32 3.89
C THR A 74 3.46 1.17 4.32
N THR A 75 2.25 0.70 4.05
CA THR A 75 1.02 1.41 4.43
C THR A 75 0.63 1.06 5.87
N LEU A 76 0.44 2.06 6.72
CA LEU A 76 -0.04 1.88 8.09
C LEU A 76 -1.55 1.66 8.11
N VAL A 77 -2.01 0.60 8.77
CA VAL A 77 -3.41 0.44 9.16
C VAL A 77 -3.51 0.68 10.67
N PRO A 78 -3.78 1.92 11.11
CA PRO A 78 -3.60 2.29 12.51
C PRO A 78 -4.66 1.66 13.43
N ASP A 79 -4.34 1.46 14.71
CA ASP A 79 -5.31 0.93 15.70
C ASP A 79 -6.57 1.78 15.87
N SER A 80 -6.55 3.04 15.41
CA SER A 80 -7.72 3.92 15.35
C SER A 80 -8.81 3.39 14.41
N THR A 81 -8.46 2.53 13.44
CA THR A 81 -9.42 1.87 12.53
C THR A 81 -9.94 0.52 13.05
N LYS A 82 -9.48 0.08 14.22
CA LYS A 82 -9.93 -1.17 14.82
C LYS A 82 -11.40 -1.10 15.18
N ALA A 83 -12.18 -2.03 14.67
CA ALA A 83 -13.59 -2.22 14.97
C ALA A 83 -13.85 -3.62 15.55
N THR A 84 -15.00 -3.76 16.20
CA THR A 84 -15.56 -5.07 16.54
C THR A 84 -16.57 -5.45 15.47
N MET A 85 -16.35 -6.59 14.82
CA MET A 85 -17.25 -7.08 13.79
C MET A 85 -18.63 -7.39 14.38
N GLY A 86 -19.68 -6.88 13.75
CA GLY A 86 -21.07 -7.17 14.14
C GLY A 86 -21.63 -8.41 13.43
N SER A 87 -22.83 -8.81 13.82
CA SER A 87 -23.56 -9.95 13.22
C SER A 87 -24.25 -9.55 11.90
N VAL A 88 -23.46 -9.25 10.86
CA VAL A 88 -23.94 -8.94 9.50
C VAL A 88 -23.41 -9.99 8.53
N ALA A 89 -24.23 -10.98 8.20
CA ALA A 89 -23.81 -12.20 7.49
C ALA A 89 -22.94 -11.97 6.25
N ILE A 90 -23.27 -10.97 5.42
CA ILE A 90 -22.49 -10.65 4.22
C ILE A 90 -21.11 -10.07 4.55
N LEU A 91 -21.00 -9.21 5.58
CA LEU A 91 -19.72 -8.69 6.04
C LEU A 91 -18.89 -9.80 6.69
N ASN A 92 -19.49 -10.62 7.56
CA ASN A 92 -18.78 -11.74 8.19
C ASN A 92 -18.24 -12.72 7.15
N SER A 93 -19.02 -13.06 6.11
CA SER A 93 -18.56 -13.94 5.03
C SER A 93 -17.49 -13.28 4.17
N GLY A 94 -17.68 -12.03 3.74
CA GLY A 94 -16.74 -11.36 2.85
C GLY A 94 -15.39 -11.04 3.50
N THR A 95 -15.39 -10.75 4.81
CA THR A 95 -14.16 -10.46 5.57
C THR A 95 -13.55 -11.69 6.23
N GLY A 96 -14.29 -12.80 6.36
CA GLY A 96 -13.88 -13.96 7.17
C GLY A 96 -13.94 -13.73 8.68
N VAL A 97 -14.30 -12.52 9.14
CA VAL A 97 -14.25 -12.15 10.56
C VAL A 97 -15.57 -12.53 11.27
N PRO A 98 -15.53 -13.36 12.33
CA PRO A 98 -16.71 -13.72 13.11
C PRO A 98 -17.30 -12.55 13.90
N ASP A 99 -18.56 -12.70 14.31
CA ASP A 99 -19.22 -11.77 15.23
C ASP A 99 -18.45 -11.63 16.56
N GLY A 100 -18.23 -10.39 16.99
CA GLY A 100 -17.49 -10.06 18.20
C GLY A 100 -15.96 -10.09 18.06
N SER A 101 -15.41 -10.51 16.91
CA SER A 101 -13.97 -10.51 16.65
C SER A 101 -13.47 -9.14 16.18
N PRO A 102 -12.18 -8.81 16.39
CA PRO A 102 -11.60 -7.57 15.88
C PRO A 102 -11.42 -7.61 14.36
N ILE A 103 -11.49 -6.43 13.74
CA ILE A 103 -11.09 -6.17 12.35
C ILE A 103 -10.46 -4.77 12.29
N TRP A 104 -9.49 -4.55 11.42
CA TRP A 104 -8.94 -3.22 11.12
C TRP A 104 -9.35 -2.85 9.71
N ILE A 105 -9.91 -1.65 9.51
CA ILE A 105 -10.51 -1.26 8.24
C ILE A 105 -9.97 0.12 7.83
N ILE A 106 -9.13 0.17 6.79
CA ILE A 106 -8.96 1.45 6.08
C ILE A 106 -10.31 1.78 5.44
N PRO A 107 -10.95 2.91 5.75
CA PRO A 107 -12.28 3.21 5.25
C PRO A 107 -12.25 3.75 3.81
N GLN A 108 -13.30 3.44 3.04
CA GLN A 108 -13.53 4.01 1.70
C GLN A 108 -13.82 5.51 1.70
N ALA A 109 -13.97 6.12 2.88
CA ALA A 109 -14.21 7.54 3.05
C ALA A 109 -13.08 8.10 3.89
N GLU A 110 -12.59 9.27 3.50
CA GLU A 110 -11.48 9.93 4.17
C GLU A 110 -11.69 10.05 5.69
N ALA A 111 -10.66 9.71 6.45
CA ALA A 111 -10.64 9.80 7.90
C ALA A 111 -9.30 10.39 8.38
N GLU A 112 -9.37 11.35 9.30
CA GLU A 112 -8.18 12.02 9.83
C GLU A 112 -7.22 11.00 10.48
N GLY A 113 -5.94 11.07 10.08
CA GLY A 113 -4.88 10.21 10.63
C GLY A 113 -4.93 8.75 10.17
N VAL A 114 -5.64 8.47 9.07
CA VAL A 114 -5.71 7.16 8.42
C VAL A 114 -5.36 7.33 6.94
N PRO A 115 -4.61 6.41 6.31
CA PRO A 115 -4.46 6.42 4.86
C PRO A 115 -5.82 6.39 4.18
N PHE A 116 -6.03 7.25 3.20
CA PHE A 116 -7.20 7.24 2.35
C PHE A 116 -6.83 6.54 1.05
N MET A 117 -6.90 5.21 1.10
CA MET A 117 -6.35 4.32 0.08
C MET A 117 -7.39 4.04 -1.02
N GLY A 118 -7.04 4.33 -2.26
CA GLY A 118 -7.81 3.91 -3.43
C GLY A 118 -7.04 2.97 -4.34
N ILE A 119 -7.69 2.63 -5.45
CA ILE A 119 -7.09 1.92 -6.58
C ILE A 119 -7.38 2.79 -7.80
N ALA A 120 -6.35 3.15 -8.56
CA ALA A 120 -6.46 4.11 -9.66
C ALA A 120 -5.87 3.57 -10.96
N ALA A 121 -6.53 3.88 -12.06
CA ALA A 121 -6.03 3.79 -13.43
C ALA A 121 -6.11 5.19 -14.08
N GLU A 122 -5.96 6.23 -13.27
CA GLU A 122 -6.13 7.62 -13.67
C GLU A 122 -5.08 8.08 -14.69
N GLU A 123 -3.91 7.46 -14.64
CA GLU A 123 -2.76 7.76 -15.49
C GLU A 123 -2.77 6.99 -16.80
N LEU A 124 -3.69 6.03 -16.98
CA LEU A 124 -3.85 5.38 -18.27
C LEU A 124 -4.58 6.31 -19.25
N ASP A 125 -3.96 6.54 -20.40
CA ASP A 125 -4.60 7.20 -21.53
C ASP A 125 -5.70 6.28 -22.10
N GLY A 126 -6.95 6.76 -22.12
CA GLY A 126 -8.09 6.01 -22.65
C GLY A 126 -8.07 5.76 -24.16
N ASP A 127 -7.32 6.54 -24.94
CA ASP A 127 -7.12 6.25 -26.37
C ASP A 127 -6.15 5.06 -26.55
N LEU A 128 -5.17 4.92 -25.66
CA LEU A 128 -4.23 3.79 -25.65
C LEU A 128 -4.83 2.56 -24.98
N PHE A 129 -5.62 2.73 -23.92
CA PHE A 129 -6.24 1.64 -23.14
C PHE A 129 -7.77 1.76 -23.15
N PRO A 130 -8.45 1.54 -24.30
CA PRO A 130 -9.89 1.71 -24.41
C PRO A 130 -10.71 0.74 -23.54
N GLY A 131 -10.09 -0.35 -23.06
CA GLY A 131 -10.67 -1.29 -22.10
C GLY A 131 -10.30 -1.02 -20.63
N GLY A 132 -9.45 -0.03 -20.36
CA GLY A 132 -8.89 0.22 -19.03
C GLY A 132 -7.96 -0.89 -18.54
N ALA A 133 -8.01 -1.12 -17.23
CA ALA A 133 -7.20 -2.10 -16.53
C ALA A 133 -8.07 -3.07 -15.71
N THR A 134 -7.56 -4.28 -15.52
CA THR A 134 -8.14 -5.28 -14.60
C THR A 134 -7.10 -5.63 -13.55
N PHE A 135 -7.40 -5.28 -12.30
CA PHE A 135 -6.64 -5.67 -11.12
C PHE A 135 -7.14 -7.01 -10.61
N GLN A 136 -6.23 -7.87 -10.16
CA GLN A 136 -6.52 -9.20 -9.65
C GLN A 136 -5.73 -9.44 -8.36
N LEU A 137 -6.43 -9.85 -7.30
CA LEU A 137 -5.77 -10.34 -6.09
C LEU A 137 -5.18 -11.72 -6.34
N MET A 138 -3.85 -11.84 -6.24
CA MET A 138 -3.10 -13.05 -6.54
C MET A 138 -2.86 -13.88 -5.29
N SER A 139 -2.23 -13.26 -4.28
CA SER A 139 -1.90 -13.92 -3.02
C SER A 139 -1.87 -12.94 -1.85
N VAL A 140 -2.01 -13.47 -0.65
CA VAL A 140 -1.96 -12.72 0.61
C VAL A 140 -1.13 -13.51 1.60
N THR A 141 -0.09 -12.87 2.14
CA THR A 141 0.64 -13.37 3.30
C THR A 141 0.18 -12.58 4.53
N SER A 142 -0.51 -13.26 5.44
CA SER A 142 -0.93 -12.71 6.73
C SER A 142 0.11 -12.99 7.83
N PRO A 143 0.12 -12.21 8.93
CA PRO A 143 1.06 -12.38 10.04
C PRO A 143 1.13 -13.81 10.60
N SER A 144 -0.02 -14.46 10.77
CA SER A 144 -0.12 -15.83 11.27
C SER A 144 -0.17 -16.88 10.16
N GLY A 145 -0.52 -16.47 8.94
CA GLY A 145 -0.85 -17.36 7.81
C GLY A 145 -2.32 -17.78 7.76
N ASP A 146 -3.12 -17.46 8.79
CA ASP A 146 -4.54 -17.81 8.89
C ASP A 146 -5.47 -16.58 8.81
N GLY A 147 -4.91 -15.37 8.68
CA GLY A 147 -5.67 -14.14 8.56
C GLY A 147 -6.33 -13.95 7.18
N ASP A 148 -7.46 -13.24 7.18
CA ASP A 148 -8.22 -12.86 5.99
C ASP A 148 -8.07 -11.38 5.61
N PHE A 149 -7.98 -11.13 4.31
CA PHE A 149 -7.95 -9.81 3.68
C PHE A 149 -9.14 -9.64 2.75
N SER A 150 -9.70 -8.43 2.71
CA SER A 150 -10.82 -8.11 1.82
C SER A 150 -10.85 -6.64 1.39
N VAL A 151 -11.39 -6.40 0.20
CA VAL A 151 -11.62 -5.07 -0.37
C VAL A 151 -13.06 -4.97 -0.83
N TRP A 152 -13.79 -3.98 -0.35
CA TRP A 152 -15.21 -3.80 -0.68
C TRP A 152 -15.64 -2.35 -0.67
N GLN A 153 -16.75 -2.06 -1.34
CA GLN A 153 -17.46 -0.80 -1.21
C GLN A 153 -18.86 -1.04 -0.64
N GLN A 154 -19.39 -0.05 0.05
CA GLN A 154 -20.77 -0.04 0.51
C GLN A 154 -21.40 1.32 0.23
N SER A 155 -22.46 1.33 -0.58
CA SER A 155 -23.25 2.53 -0.85
C SER A 155 -24.48 2.60 0.05
N GLY A 156 -24.44 3.48 1.04
CA GLY A 156 -25.56 3.71 1.96
C GLY A 156 -25.99 2.44 2.69
N ILE A 157 -27.27 2.07 2.55
CA ILE A 157 -27.87 0.89 3.21
C ILE A 157 -27.81 -0.38 2.37
N ASN A 158 -27.27 -0.32 1.14
CA ASN A 158 -27.15 -1.49 0.29
C ASN A 158 -26.14 -2.47 0.90
N PRO A 159 -26.29 -3.78 0.63
CA PRO A 159 -25.24 -4.73 0.96
C PRO A 159 -23.89 -4.31 0.33
N PRO A 160 -22.76 -4.61 0.98
CA PRO A 160 -21.44 -4.35 0.43
C PRO A 160 -21.16 -5.21 -0.81
N ASP A 161 -20.49 -4.62 -1.79
CA ASP A 161 -19.94 -5.31 -2.95
C ASP A 161 -18.45 -5.59 -2.68
N PHE A 162 -18.10 -6.86 -2.54
CA PHE A 162 -16.72 -7.30 -2.35
C PHE A 162 -16.02 -7.49 -3.68
N PHE A 163 -14.91 -6.80 -3.89
CA PHE A 163 -14.06 -6.95 -5.08
C PHE A 163 -12.97 -7.99 -4.81
N PHE A 164 -12.35 -7.93 -3.63
CA PHE A 164 -11.38 -8.92 -3.17
C PHE A 164 -11.80 -9.53 -1.84
N SER A 165 -11.61 -10.84 -1.68
CA SER A 165 -11.80 -11.58 -0.44
C SER A 165 -10.98 -12.86 -0.47
N THR A 166 -10.16 -13.11 0.56
CA THR A 166 -9.48 -14.40 0.75
C THR A 166 -10.42 -15.49 1.25
N ASN A 167 -11.41 -15.13 2.08
CA ASN A 167 -12.34 -16.09 2.66
C ASN A 167 -13.45 -16.53 1.69
N SER A 168 -13.89 -15.64 0.78
CA SER A 168 -15.08 -15.86 -0.06
C SER A 168 -14.86 -15.42 -1.51
N VAL A 169 -13.77 -15.88 -2.13
CA VAL A 169 -13.38 -15.55 -3.52
C VAL A 169 -14.55 -15.61 -4.51
N SER A 170 -15.32 -16.72 -4.52
CA SER A 170 -16.42 -16.92 -5.47
C SER A 170 -17.65 -16.05 -5.24
N SER A 171 -17.68 -15.29 -4.14
CA SER A 171 -18.76 -14.37 -3.79
C SER A 171 -18.38 -12.90 -4.04
N THR A 172 -17.17 -12.66 -4.57
CA THR A 172 -16.77 -11.33 -5.03
C THR A 172 -17.38 -11.00 -6.40
N VAL A 173 -17.43 -9.72 -6.75
CA VAL A 173 -18.05 -9.21 -7.99
C VAL A 173 -17.54 -9.94 -9.23
N ASP A 174 -16.23 -10.17 -9.33
CA ASP A 174 -15.62 -10.91 -10.45
C ASP A 174 -14.46 -11.84 -10.01
N ASN A 175 -14.71 -12.71 -9.02
CA ASN A 175 -13.75 -13.73 -8.55
C ASN A 175 -12.35 -13.15 -8.25
N ASN A 176 -12.29 -12.15 -7.39
CA ASN A 176 -11.11 -11.39 -7.00
C ASN A 176 -10.52 -10.54 -8.14
N LYS A 177 -11.37 -10.03 -9.04
CA LYS A 177 -10.99 -9.03 -10.04
C LYS A 177 -11.77 -7.73 -9.87
N LEU A 178 -11.08 -6.65 -10.19
CA LEU A 178 -11.61 -5.30 -10.25
C LEU A 178 -11.29 -4.73 -11.64
N GLU A 179 -12.31 -4.52 -12.45
CA GLU A 179 -12.19 -3.79 -13.71
C GLU A 179 -12.33 -2.30 -13.43
N MET A 180 -11.44 -1.50 -14.03
CA MET A 180 -11.46 -0.06 -13.93
C MET A 180 -11.14 0.56 -15.28
N GLY A 181 -11.97 1.51 -15.71
CA GLY A 181 -11.73 2.26 -16.94
C GLY A 181 -10.46 3.10 -16.84
N ALA A 182 -9.81 3.36 -17.98
CA ALA A 182 -8.74 4.34 -18.06
C ALA A 182 -9.24 5.73 -17.61
N GLY A 183 -8.42 6.46 -16.85
CA GLY A 183 -8.85 7.68 -16.16
C GLY A 183 -9.70 7.42 -14.90
N GLY A 184 -9.94 6.16 -14.55
CA GLY A 184 -10.78 5.76 -13.43
C GLY A 184 -10.03 5.80 -12.10
N HIS A 185 -10.75 6.18 -11.04
CA HIS A 185 -10.26 6.27 -9.68
C HIS A 185 -11.42 6.03 -8.71
N ASP A 186 -11.20 5.21 -7.69
CA ASP A 186 -12.16 5.06 -6.59
C ASP A 186 -11.48 4.62 -5.29
N HIS A 187 -12.20 4.81 -4.18
CA HIS A 187 -11.75 4.43 -2.84
C HIS A 187 -12.54 3.25 -2.28
N PHE A 188 -11.87 2.44 -1.47
CA PHE A 188 -12.40 1.15 -1.00
C PHE A 188 -12.20 1.00 0.50
N ASN A 189 -13.00 0.14 1.11
CA ASN A 189 -12.68 -0.35 2.44
C ASN A 189 -11.67 -1.48 2.29
N LEU A 190 -10.55 -1.43 2.99
CA LEU A 190 -9.57 -2.52 3.05
C LEU A 190 -9.60 -3.10 4.47
N GLY A 191 -10.02 -4.36 4.60
CA GLY A 191 -10.20 -5.03 5.89
C GLY A 191 -9.14 -6.10 6.15
N PHE A 192 -8.61 -6.10 7.37
CA PHE A 192 -7.60 -7.02 7.87
C PHE A 192 -8.09 -7.70 9.15
N SER A 193 -8.05 -9.03 9.20
CA SER A 193 -8.60 -9.80 10.33
C SER A 193 -7.68 -9.87 11.57
N GLU A 194 -6.42 -9.47 11.44
CA GLU A 194 -5.42 -9.53 12.51
C GLU A 194 -4.34 -8.44 12.38
N GLU A 195 -3.70 -8.13 13.51
CA GLU A 195 -2.57 -7.18 13.59
C GLU A 195 -1.26 -7.81 13.12
N GLY A 196 -0.35 -7.00 12.58
CA GLY A 196 0.97 -7.43 12.10
C GLY A 196 1.25 -6.98 10.67
N ILE A 197 2.34 -7.52 10.09
CA ILE A 197 2.73 -7.23 8.70
C ILE A 197 1.98 -8.15 7.74
N TRP A 198 1.39 -7.54 6.71
CA TRP A 198 0.73 -8.21 5.60
C TRP A 198 1.44 -7.89 4.29
N GLU A 199 1.51 -8.87 3.40
CA GLU A 199 1.97 -8.70 2.02
C GLU A 199 0.82 -9.09 1.09
N ILE A 200 0.41 -8.16 0.22
CA ILE A 200 -0.71 -8.33 -0.70
C ILE A 200 -0.17 -8.26 -2.12
N GLU A 201 -0.22 -9.39 -2.84
CA GLU A 201 0.23 -9.47 -4.22
C GLU A 201 -0.94 -9.19 -5.17
N LEU A 202 -0.80 -8.14 -5.98
CA LEU A 202 -1.76 -7.76 -7.00
C LEU A 202 -1.12 -7.94 -8.38
N SER A 203 -1.89 -8.52 -9.30
CA SER A 203 -1.57 -8.45 -10.72
C SER A 203 -2.51 -7.45 -11.39
N VAL A 204 -2.01 -6.68 -12.35
CA VAL A 204 -2.83 -5.84 -13.21
C VAL A 204 -2.59 -6.21 -14.67
N SER A 205 -3.63 -6.05 -15.48
CA SER A 205 -3.54 -6.25 -16.93
C SER A 205 -4.31 -5.18 -17.69
N GLY A 206 -3.84 -4.86 -18.89
CA GLY A 206 -4.47 -3.89 -19.80
C GLY A 206 -4.15 -4.23 -21.25
N LEU A 207 -5.03 -3.82 -22.19
CA LEU A 207 -4.81 -4.01 -23.63
C LEU A 207 -4.38 -2.70 -24.28
N LEU A 208 -3.09 -2.56 -24.57
CA LEU A 208 -2.55 -1.44 -25.33
C LEU A 208 -3.09 -1.47 -26.77
N ASN A 209 -3.61 -0.32 -27.23
CA ASN A 209 -4.36 -0.15 -28.46
C ASN A 209 -5.52 -1.15 -28.64
N GLY A 210 -6.03 -1.70 -27.54
CA GLY A 210 -7.08 -2.73 -27.52
C GLY A 210 -6.63 -4.12 -27.99
N THR A 211 -5.34 -4.35 -28.22
CA THR A 211 -4.83 -5.63 -28.76
C THR A 211 -3.68 -6.24 -27.99
N ASP A 212 -2.73 -5.42 -27.55
CA ASP A 212 -1.48 -5.93 -26.96
C ASP A 212 -1.64 -6.02 -25.44
N LEU A 213 -1.70 -7.25 -24.93
CA LEU A 213 -1.82 -7.50 -23.49
C LEU A 213 -0.53 -7.14 -22.77
N LEU A 214 -0.62 -6.16 -21.89
CA LEU A 214 0.39 -5.81 -20.90
C LEU A 214 -0.06 -6.29 -19.53
N THR A 215 0.91 -6.68 -18.70
CA THR A 215 0.66 -7.17 -17.35
C THR A 215 1.78 -6.73 -16.44
N ASP A 216 1.44 -6.45 -15.20
CA ASP A 216 2.40 -6.29 -14.12
C ASP A 216 1.94 -7.05 -12.86
N THR A 217 2.85 -7.34 -11.94
CA THR A 217 2.55 -8.00 -10.66
C THR A 217 3.49 -7.53 -9.59
N GLU A 218 2.92 -6.93 -8.55
CA GLU A 218 3.67 -6.31 -7.46
C GLU A 218 3.10 -6.66 -6.10
N THR A 219 3.93 -6.52 -5.06
CA THR A 219 3.56 -6.80 -3.67
C THR A 219 3.49 -5.52 -2.85
N PHE A 220 2.34 -5.28 -2.24
CA PHE A 220 2.06 -4.13 -1.38
C PHE A 220 2.11 -4.54 0.08
N THR A 221 2.91 -3.83 0.87
CA THR A 221 3.10 -4.14 2.31
C THR A 221 2.21 -3.26 3.19
N PHE A 222 1.53 -3.88 4.14
CA PHE A 222 0.71 -3.20 5.14
C PHE A 222 1.17 -3.55 6.56
N GLN A 223 1.32 -2.55 7.42
CA GLN A 223 1.53 -2.72 8.86
C GLN A 223 0.22 -2.46 9.59
N VAL A 224 -0.41 -3.51 10.10
CA VAL A 224 -1.69 -3.42 10.82
C VAL A 224 -1.47 -3.31 12.31
N GLY A 225 -2.19 -2.37 12.93
CA GLY A 225 -2.12 -2.07 14.35
C GLY A 225 -0.89 -1.23 14.71
N SER A 226 -0.33 -1.44 15.89
CA SER A 226 0.81 -0.68 16.39
C SER A 226 2.07 -0.92 15.56
N VAL A 227 2.66 0.16 15.04
CA VAL A 227 4.04 0.14 14.50
C VAL A 227 4.98 -0.21 15.65
N PRO A 228 5.84 -1.24 15.53
CA PRO A 228 6.88 -1.46 16.51
C PRO A 228 7.79 -0.22 16.54
N GLU A 229 7.73 0.56 17.62
CA GLU A 229 8.69 1.65 17.85
C GLU A 229 10.11 1.11 17.61
N PRO A 230 10.97 1.78 16.82
CA PRO A 230 12.35 1.35 16.65
C PRO A 230 12.93 1.21 18.05
N SER A 231 13.24 -0.04 18.43
CA SER A 231 13.46 -0.40 19.83
C SER A 231 14.35 0.65 20.48
N SER A 232 13.92 1.23 21.61
CA SER A 232 14.67 2.27 22.31
C SER A 232 16.10 1.81 22.68
N ALA A 233 16.37 0.50 22.59
CA ALA A 233 17.70 -0.11 22.64
C ALA A 233 18.67 0.37 21.54
N LEU A 234 18.20 0.59 20.30
CA LEU A 234 19.05 1.07 19.19
C LEU A 234 19.40 2.56 19.35
N LEU A 235 18.45 3.39 19.78
CA LEU A 235 18.69 4.78 20.16
C LEU A 235 19.60 4.89 21.40
N GLY A 236 19.45 3.98 22.37
CA GLY A 236 20.35 3.88 23.52
C GLY A 236 21.80 3.52 23.14
N LEU A 237 21.99 2.62 22.18
CA LEU A 237 23.31 2.22 21.67
C LEU A 237 24.01 3.34 20.89
N LEU A 238 23.27 4.07 20.03
CA LEU A 238 23.80 5.24 19.32
C LEU A 238 24.13 6.39 20.29
N GLY A 239 23.29 6.62 21.30
CA GLY A 239 23.56 7.56 22.39
C GLY A 239 24.82 7.21 23.19
N ALA A 240 25.02 5.93 23.54
CA ALA A 240 26.19 5.46 24.27
C ALA A 240 27.49 5.56 23.44
N LEU A 241 27.43 5.29 22.13
CA LEU A 241 28.58 5.41 21.22
C LEU A 241 29.01 6.87 20.99
N SER A 242 28.07 7.82 20.98
CA SER A 242 28.39 9.25 20.89
C SER A 242 29.03 9.82 22.18
N LEU A 243 28.68 9.27 23.35
CA LEU A 243 29.30 9.63 24.64
C LEU A 243 30.70 9.03 24.82
N LEU A 244 31.01 7.91 24.15
CA LEU A 244 32.34 7.28 24.21
C LEU A 244 33.38 7.97 23.31
N ARG A 245 32.99 8.86 22.39
CA ARG A 245 33.91 9.54 21.48
C ARG A 245 34.53 10.83 22.02
N ARG A 246 34.34 11.17 23.30
CA ARG A 246 35.01 12.33 23.91
C ARG A 246 35.87 11.95 25.10
N ARG A 247 37.03 11.35 24.81
CA ARG A 247 38.28 11.52 25.58
C ARG A 247 39.46 10.89 24.84
N ARG A 248 40.10 11.69 23.98
CA ARG A 248 41.55 11.89 23.86
C ARG A 248 41.80 13.06 22.91
#